data_AF-A0AA35M807-F1
#
_entry.id   AF-A0AA35M807-F1
#
_cell.length_a   1.000
_cell.length_b   1.000
_cell.length_c   1.000
_cell.angle_alpha   90.00
_cell.angle_beta   90.00
_cell.angle_gamma   90.00
#
_symmetry.space_group_name_H-M   'P 1'
#
loop_
_entity.id
_entity.type
_entity.pdbx_description
1 polymer ?
#
loop_
_entity_poly.entity_id
_entity_poly.type
_entity_poly.pdbx_seq_one_letter_code
_entity_poly.pdbx_strand_id
1 'polypeptide(L)'
;MDHLPQEIYDEIVSILATEPTAQLASYATISRPWQMAVEKQTCRYFILSSDQIDEFDSFFATRHRRRFIRTIYYKVRLPSYNYLQLRRRYEGEPDRRAHDQAFTAAIQHLFQSLSSWDPVVDSSLNLKITELMSPSDNELPEYSGMDPDDVSESFFESDLGDQRYLYSYIQLLASDDLPQVPVVESLLVTQFRRKVAHCVPLQIAAKLPNLRSATLLVDDMEDRYPLLRAENREAITTWVQQTIPTATELRDFGLFLNREEDSFAARLPNGMADHLCSSIRESTAHLPHLKSLAFCGTIDKSLFWPGPSCSLVAPFWQNLQTLEVDFYASRSSNGWYFSGLRTSPEVLDGTPELIAASSSMPPGYADDGEPPPEVEEELDFDRFMEYAVPHCEDTPTPDDNLIEPLLQAFGKACMQMPNLKKAHLVTSIVVKDRPPEIYNACQADWGVWYIAPHQALSQTTRAVTSLTRGTSVHRRVIWDVGDWRPSEPLRALFNRIGQEKHGGIMLERYVDTWNTILKPRLIEAARREAADYLGRNFLDDEYMEFMYDQHWDPENPYFMDVLDEEMYLYDVDPMSEWDMDDEFMTNDPDAFWDDLMEANNGSFPHE
;
A
#
# COMPACT_ATOMS: atom_id res chain seq x y z
N MET A 1 -40.72 -31.20 -19.39
CA MET A 1 -40.70 -29.95 -18.63
C MET A 1 -39.71 -29.06 -19.32
N ASP A 2 -40.26 -28.03 -19.96
CA ASP A 2 -39.58 -27.12 -20.86
C ASP A 2 -38.44 -26.41 -20.12
N HIS A 3 -37.25 -26.44 -20.70
CA HIS A 3 -36.03 -25.89 -20.11
C HIS A 3 -36.22 -24.41 -19.77
N LEU A 4 -35.93 -24.05 -18.52
CA LEU A 4 -35.89 -22.64 -18.12
C LEU A 4 -34.82 -21.91 -18.96
N PRO A 5 -34.99 -20.60 -19.23
CA PRO A 5 -33.93 -19.78 -19.83
C PRO A 5 -32.66 -19.78 -18.96
N GLN A 6 -31.49 -19.66 -19.59
CA GLN A 6 -30.19 -19.66 -18.87
C GLN A 6 -30.14 -18.55 -17.80
N GLU A 7 -30.79 -17.42 -18.07
CA GLU A 7 -30.88 -16.28 -17.16
C GLU A 7 -31.49 -16.65 -15.81
N ILE A 8 -32.46 -17.59 -15.80
CA ILE A 8 -33.09 -18.04 -14.56
C ILE A 8 -32.13 -18.92 -13.74
N TYR A 9 -31.34 -19.77 -14.40
CA TYR A 9 -30.28 -20.53 -13.71
C TYR A 9 -29.22 -19.60 -13.13
N ASP A 10 -28.79 -18.60 -13.91
CA ASP A 10 -27.82 -17.60 -13.47
C ASP A 10 -28.31 -16.80 -12.25
N GLU A 11 -29.59 -16.41 -12.24
CA GLU A 11 -30.21 -15.68 -11.12
C GLU A 11 -30.31 -16.56 -9.87
N ILE A 12 -30.78 -17.81 -10.00
CA ILE A 12 -30.87 -18.75 -8.88
C ILE A 12 -29.49 -19.00 -8.27
N VAL A 13 -28.48 -19.29 -9.09
CA VAL A 13 -27.12 -19.53 -8.60
C VAL A 13 -26.52 -18.26 -7.99
N SER A 14 -26.81 -17.08 -8.54
CA SER A 14 -26.36 -15.82 -7.94
C SER A 14 -26.90 -15.59 -6.54
N ILE A 15 -28.14 -16.02 -6.26
CA ILE A 15 -28.74 -15.96 -4.93
C ILE A 15 -28.14 -17.03 -4.02
N LEU A 16 -27.93 -18.25 -4.53
CA LEU A 16 -27.26 -19.31 -3.76
C LEU A 16 -25.82 -18.92 -3.40
N ALA A 17 -25.14 -18.15 -4.25
CA ALA A 17 -23.76 -17.72 -4.01
C ALA A 17 -23.62 -16.68 -2.90
N THR A 18 -24.71 -16.03 -2.46
CA THR A 18 -24.68 -15.15 -1.29
C THR A 18 -24.85 -15.91 0.03
N GLU A 19 -25.16 -17.20 -0.01
CA GLU A 19 -25.31 -18.05 1.18
C GLU A 19 -23.96 -18.72 1.52
N PRO A 20 -23.31 -18.39 2.65
CA PRO A 20 -21.98 -18.91 2.99
C PRO A 20 -21.89 -20.44 3.08
N THR A 21 -23.02 -21.10 3.38
CA THR A 21 -23.12 -22.55 3.52
C THR A 21 -23.45 -23.29 2.21
N ALA A 22 -23.69 -22.57 1.11
CA ALA A 22 -24.10 -23.20 -0.14
C ALA A 22 -22.92 -23.89 -0.85
N GLN A 23 -23.02 -25.20 -1.03
CA GLN A 23 -22.05 -26.00 -1.80
C GLN A 23 -22.28 -25.83 -3.31
N LEU A 24 -21.91 -24.66 -3.86
CA LEU A 24 -22.13 -24.31 -5.27
C LEU A 24 -21.62 -25.37 -6.26
N ALA A 25 -20.47 -25.98 -5.98
CA ALA A 25 -19.87 -27.03 -6.83
C ALA A 25 -20.80 -28.23 -7.06
N SER A 26 -21.57 -28.62 -6.05
CA SER A 26 -22.51 -29.76 -6.17
C SER A 26 -23.57 -29.52 -7.25
N TYR A 27 -24.02 -28.27 -7.41
CA TYR A 27 -25.00 -27.90 -8.42
C TYR A 27 -24.45 -27.94 -9.84
N ALA A 28 -23.13 -27.81 -10.03
CA ALA A 28 -22.51 -27.87 -11.35
C ALA A 28 -22.69 -29.24 -12.03
N THR A 29 -22.91 -30.29 -11.25
CA THR A 29 -23.09 -31.66 -11.76
C THR A 29 -24.51 -31.97 -12.24
N ILE A 30 -25.50 -31.12 -11.91
CA ILE A 30 -26.92 -31.38 -12.17
C ILE A 30 -27.24 -31.37 -13.67
N SER A 31 -26.77 -30.35 -14.38
CA SER A 31 -26.99 -30.20 -15.82
C SER A 31 -26.05 -29.15 -16.43
N ARG A 32 -25.95 -29.09 -17.77
CA ARG A 32 -25.12 -28.07 -18.46
C ARG A 32 -25.51 -26.62 -18.13
N PRO A 33 -26.81 -26.23 -18.08
CA PRO A 33 -27.21 -24.89 -17.63
C PRO A 33 -26.78 -24.57 -16.20
N TRP A 34 -26.91 -25.51 -15.27
CA TRP A 34 -26.44 -25.34 -13.89
C TRP A 34 -24.92 -25.24 -13.83
N GLN A 35 -24.20 -26.09 -14.57
CA GLN A 35 -22.75 -26.01 -14.71
C GLN A 35 -22.32 -24.62 -15.16
N MET A 36 -22.93 -24.08 -16.22
CA MET A 36 -22.58 -22.75 -16.73
C MET A 36 -22.90 -21.64 -15.72
N ALA A 37 -24.04 -21.72 -15.03
CA ALA A 37 -24.43 -20.72 -14.03
C ALA A 37 -23.49 -20.75 -12.80
N VAL A 38 -23.10 -21.95 -12.35
CA VAL A 38 -22.12 -22.15 -11.26
C VAL A 38 -20.74 -21.67 -11.67
N GLU A 39 -20.21 -22.14 -12.81
CA GLU A 39 -18.90 -21.72 -13.33
C GLU A 39 -18.85 -20.20 -13.56
N LYS A 40 -19.94 -19.54 -13.94
CA LYS A 40 -20.01 -18.09 -14.08
C LYS A 40 -19.77 -17.34 -12.76
N GLN A 41 -20.19 -17.92 -11.63
CA GLN A 41 -19.96 -17.33 -10.30
C GLN A 41 -18.60 -17.75 -9.73
N THR A 42 -18.26 -19.03 -9.81
CA THR A 42 -17.05 -19.57 -9.19
C THR A 42 -15.78 -19.24 -9.96
N CYS A 43 -15.82 -19.17 -11.30
CA CYS A 43 -14.66 -18.82 -12.12
C CYS A 43 -14.44 -17.30 -12.25
N ARG A 44 -15.02 -16.48 -11.39
CA ARG A 44 -14.89 -15.01 -11.47
C ARG A 44 -13.55 -14.50 -10.93
N TYR A 45 -13.06 -15.14 -9.87
CA TYR A 45 -11.81 -14.82 -9.19
C TYR A 45 -10.94 -16.07 -9.11
N PHE A 46 -9.63 -15.93 -9.32
CA PHE A 46 -8.68 -17.04 -9.24
C PHE A 46 -7.50 -16.64 -8.38
N ILE A 47 -7.14 -17.46 -7.41
CA ILE A 47 -5.86 -17.38 -6.73
C ILE A 47 -4.94 -18.37 -7.44
N LEU A 48 -3.84 -17.87 -8.00
CA LEU A 48 -2.93 -18.65 -8.81
C LEU A 48 -1.53 -18.54 -8.23
N SER A 49 -0.97 -19.66 -7.79
CA SER A 49 0.43 -19.73 -7.42
C SER A 49 1.29 -20.11 -8.64
N SER A 50 2.52 -19.63 -8.70
CA SER A 50 3.42 -19.85 -9.85
C SER A 50 3.78 -21.31 -10.11
N ASP A 51 3.60 -22.20 -9.13
CA ASP A 51 3.77 -23.65 -9.21
C ASP A 51 2.51 -24.38 -9.71
N GLN A 52 1.34 -23.73 -9.74
CA GLN A 52 0.05 -24.29 -10.18
C GLN A 52 -0.35 -23.88 -11.60
N ILE A 53 0.56 -23.20 -12.30
CA ILE A 53 0.29 -22.59 -13.61
C ILE A 53 0.03 -23.61 -14.73
N ASP A 54 0.64 -24.79 -14.69
CA ASP A 54 0.34 -25.87 -15.65
C ASP A 54 -1.10 -26.38 -15.48
N GLU A 55 -1.57 -26.46 -14.23
CA GLU A 55 -2.95 -26.84 -13.91
C GLU A 55 -3.94 -25.76 -14.36
N PHE A 56 -3.57 -24.49 -14.17
CA PHE A 56 -4.32 -23.34 -14.69
C PHE A 56 -4.47 -23.41 -16.22
N ASP A 57 -3.40 -23.70 -16.95
CA ASP A 57 -3.42 -23.85 -18.40
C ASP A 57 -4.32 -25.00 -18.86
N SER A 58 -4.24 -26.14 -18.17
CA SER A 58 -5.11 -27.29 -18.41
C SER A 58 -6.58 -26.94 -18.16
N PHE A 59 -6.87 -26.25 -17.05
CA PHE A 59 -8.22 -25.88 -16.65
C PHE A 59 -8.86 -24.88 -17.64
N PHE A 60 -8.08 -23.90 -18.12
CA PHE A 60 -8.50 -22.89 -19.09
C PHE A 60 -8.18 -23.25 -20.55
N ALA A 61 -7.76 -24.49 -20.83
CA ALA A 61 -7.64 -24.99 -22.20
C ALA A 61 -8.98 -24.91 -22.95
N THR A 62 -10.10 -25.05 -22.24
CA THR A 62 -11.42 -24.84 -22.82
C THR A 62 -11.85 -23.38 -22.75
N ARG A 63 -11.85 -22.71 -23.90
CA ARG A 63 -12.11 -21.26 -24.06
C ARG A 63 -13.37 -20.74 -23.37
N HIS A 64 -14.42 -21.54 -23.26
CA HIS A 64 -15.70 -21.09 -22.69
C HIS A 64 -15.63 -20.66 -21.22
N ARG A 65 -14.59 -21.05 -20.47
CA ARG A 65 -14.37 -20.64 -19.08
C ARG A 65 -13.64 -19.30 -18.96
N ARG A 66 -12.79 -18.97 -19.94
CA ARG A 66 -12.00 -17.72 -19.99
C ARG A 66 -12.84 -16.44 -20.04
N ARG A 67 -14.11 -16.53 -20.42
CA ARG A 67 -15.06 -15.38 -20.43
C ARG A 67 -15.69 -15.07 -19.07
N PHE A 68 -15.54 -15.96 -18.10
CA PHE A 68 -16.10 -15.77 -16.77
C PHE A 68 -15.11 -15.12 -15.81
N ILE A 69 -13.81 -15.34 -16.03
CA ILE A 69 -12.74 -14.80 -15.18
C ILE A 69 -12.61 -13.29 -15.30
N ARG A 70 -12.57 -12.63 -14.15
CA ARG A 70 -12.45 -11.17 -14.03
C ARG A 70 -11.20 -10.77 -13.31
N THR A 71 -10.68 -11.60 -12.41
CA THR A 71 -9.52 -11.24 -11.61
C THR A 71 -8.66 -12.46 -11.32
N ILE A 72 -7.35 -12.31 -11.51
CA ILE A 72 -6.33 -13.27 -11.07
C ILE A 72 -5.52 -12.60 -9.97
N TYR A 73 -5.47 -13.24 -8.81
CA TYR A 73 -4.56 -12.98 -7.71
C TYR A 73 -3.36 -13.91 -7.88
N TYR A 74 -2.24 -13.36 -8.35
CA TYR A 74 -1.04 -14.11 -8.64
C TYR A 74 -0.07 -14.07 -7.48
N LYS A 75 0.34 -15.26 -7.03
CA LYS A 75 1.31 -15.49 -5.96
C LYS A 75 2.57 -16.11 -6.57
N VAL A 76 3.72 -15.50 -6.33
CA VAL A 76 5.00 -16.02 -6.85
C VAL A 76 5.72 -16.77 -5.74
N ARG A 77 6.02 -18.05 -6.00
CA ARG A 77 6.81 -18.91 -5.13
C ARG A 77 8.28 -18.82 -5.53
N LEU A 78 9.11 -18.37 -4.60
CA LEU A 78 10.55 -18.37 -4.71
C LEU A 78 11.15 -19.71 -4.23
N PRO A 79 12.40 -20.03 -4.59
CA PRO A 79 13.08 -21.22 -4.09
C PRO A 79 13.10 -21.29 -2.56
N SER A 80 12.88 -22.49 -2.02
CA SER A 80 13.13 -22.79 -0.61
C SER A 80 14.63 -22.73 -0.31
N TYR A 81 14.96 -22.45 0.95
CA TYR A 81 16.33 -22.40 1.42
C TYR A 81 16.45 -23.14 2.76
N ASN A 82 17.67 -23.58 3.10
CA ASN A 82 17.88 -24.28 4.37
C ASN A 82 17.72 -23.31 5.55
N TYR A 83 16.60 -23.43 6.26
CA TYR A 83 16.21 -22.57 7.37
C TYR A 83 17.32 -22.44 8.42
N LEU A 84 17.89 -23.57 8.88
CA LEU A 84 18.87 -23.63 9.97
C LEU A 84 20.22 -23.00 9.63
N GLN A 85 20.60 -22.97 8.34
CA GLN A 85 21.92 -22.50 7.91
C GLN A 85 21.91 -21.06 7.40
N LEU A 86 20.79 -20.60 6.84
CA LEU A 86 20.77 -19.39 6.02
C LEU A 86 20.05 -18.22 6.69
N ARG A 87 19.20 -18.42 7.71
CA ARG A 87 18.55 -17.32 8.44
C ARG A 87 19.52 -16.45 9.26
N ARG A 88 20.80 -16.83 9.35
CA ARG A 88 21.85 -16.09 10.08
C ARG A 88 22.71 -15.15 9.23
N ARG A 89 22.40 -15.00 7.94
CA ARG A 89 23.08 -14.06 7.05
C ARG A 89 22.10 -13.38 6.12
N TYR A 90 22.42 -12.17 5.69
CA TYR A 90 21.72 -11.51 4.60
C TYR A 90 21.84 -12.30 3.29
N GLU A 91 20.87 -12.12 2.41
CA GLU A 91 20.92 -12.68 1.05
C GLU A 91 22.13 -12.16 0.29
N GLY A 92 22.94 -13.09 -0.22
CA GLY A 92 24.10 -12.79 -1.06
C GLY A 92 23.74 -12.76 -2.54
N GLU A 93 24.72 -12.44 -3.39
CA GLU A 93 24.53 -12.46 -4.85
C GLU A 93 23.95 -13.78 -5.39
N PRO A 94 24.39 -14.97 -4.94
CA PRO A 94 23.80 -16.22 -5.44
C PRO A 94 22.33 -16.40 -5.04
N ASP A 95 21.95 -15.96 -3.84
CA ASP A 95 20.56 -16.01 -3.35
C ASP A 95 19.69 -15.08 -4.20
N ARG A 96 20.11 -13.82 -4.36
CA ARG A 96 19.40 -12.82 -5.18
C ARG A 96 19.25 -13.27 -6.62
N ARG A 97 20.33 -13.78 -7.24
CA ARG A 97 20.29 -14.29 -8.62
C ARG A 97 19.28 -15.44 -8.78
N ALA A 98 19.24 -16.37 -7.82
CA ALA A 98 18.26 -17.45 -7.84
C ALA A 98 16.82 -16.95 -7.71
N HIS A 99 16.59 -15.95 -6.84
CA HIS A 99 15.29 -15.32 -6.66
C HIS A 99 14.85 -14.54 -7.90
N ASP A 100 15.74 -13.75 -8.51
CA ASP A 100 15.51 -13.03 -9.75
C ASP A 100 15.13 -13.98 -10.89
N GLN A 101 15.84 -15.10 -11.02
CA GLN A 101 15.55 -16.12 -12.04
C GLN A 101 14.19 -16.78 -11.82
N ALA A 102 13.86 -17.16 -10.59
CA ALA A 102 12.59 -17.79 -10.27
C ALA A 102 11.41 -16.83 -10.48
N PHE A 103 11.54 -15.59 -10.00
CA PHE A 103 10.55 -14.54 -10.22
C PHE A 103 10.34 -14.28 -11.71
N THR A 104 11.43 -14.15 -12.47
CA THR A 104 11.38 -13.94 -13.93
C THR A 104 10.68 -15.10 -14.63
N ALA A 105 11.03 -16.35 -14.30
CA ALA A 105 10.39 -17.53 -14.88
C ALA A 105 8.88 -17.57 -14.58
N ALA A 106 8.49 -17.24 -13.34
CA ALA A 106 7.09 -17.19 -12.93
C ALA A 106 6.30 -16.13 -13.73
N ILE A 107 6.83 -14.92 -13.90
CA ILE A 107 6.18 -13.86 -14.68
C ILE A 107 6.15 -14.23 -16.18
N GLN A 108 7.24 -14.77 -16.72
CA GLN A 108 7.31 -15.23 -18.11
C GLN A 108 6.25 -16.29 -18.40
N HIS A 109 6.10 -17.29 -17.53
CA HIS A 109 5.14 -18.36 -17.75
C HIS A 109 3.69 -17.85 -17.68
N LEU A 110 3.38 -16.99 -16.70
CA LEU A 110 2.06 -16.34 -16.62
C LEU A 110 1.75 -15.56 -17.90
N PHE A 111 2.71 -14.79 -18.39
CA PHE A 111 2.51 -13.96 -19.57
C PHE A 111 2.37 -14.81 -20.84
N GLN A 112 3.10 -15.92 -20.95
CA GLN A 112 2.92 -16.87 -22.04
C GLN A 112 1.50 -17.45 -22.05
N SER A 113 1.01 -17.90 -20.90
CA SER A 113 -0.36 -18.40 -20.74
C SER A 113 -1.40 -17.36 -21.18
N LEU A 114 -1.35 -16.17 -20.57
CA LEU A 114 -2.33 -15.11 -20.81
C LEU A 114 -2.21 -14.47 -22.20
N SER A 115 -1.04 -14.49 -22.83
CA SER A 115 -0.86 -13.98 -24.20
C SER A 115 -1.64 -14.80 -25.25
N SER A 116 -2.00 -16.04 -24.94
CA SER A 116 -2.81 -16.89 -25.81
C SER A 116 -4.31 -16.55 -25.80
N TRP A 117 -4.74 -15.61 -24.94
CA TRP A 117 -6.13 -15.24 -24.76
C TRP A 117 -6.52 -14.13 -25.74
N ASP A 118 -7.76 -14.18 -26.23
CA ASP A 118 -8.28 -13.25 -27.22
C ASP A 118 -9.06 -12.11 -26.52
N PRO A 119 -8.56 -10.87 -26.54
CA PRO A 119 -9.18 -9.74 -25.84
C PRO A 119 -10.57 -9.36 -26.39
N VAL A 120 -10.97 -9.85 -27.57
CA VAL A 120 -12.29 -9.57 -28.17
C VAL A 120 -13.36 -10.54 -27.66
N VAL A 121 -12.96 -11.78 -27.36
CA VAL A 121 -13.88 -12.88 -27.04
C VAL A 121 -13.80 -13.28 -25.58
N ASP A 122 -12.60 -13.25 -25.01
CA ASP A 122 -12.36 -13.53 -23.60
C ASP A 122 -12.62 -12.24 -22.79
N SER A 123 -12.90 -12.39 -21.49
CA SER A 123 -13.22 -11.23 -20.65
C SER A 123 -11.98 -10.40 -20.38
N SER A 124 -12.18 -9.08 -20.24
CA SER A 124 -11.14 -8.21 -19.68
C SER A 124 -10.75 -8.69 -18.27
N LEU A 125 -9.44 -8.70 -18.04
CA LEU A 125 -8.84 -9.28 -16.85
C LEU A 125 -8.21 -8.20 -15.96
N ASN A 126 -8.44 -8.33 -14.66
CA ASN A 126 -7.68 -7.62 -13.64
C ASN A 126 -6.59 -8.57 -13.11
N LEU A 127 -5.33 -8.21 -13.31
CA LEU A 127 -4.20 -8.92 -12.74
C LEU A 127 -3.79 -8.24 -11.44
N LYS A 128 -3.77 -9.00 -10.35
CA LYS A 128 -3.27 -8.56 -9.05
C LYS A 128 -2.09 -9.44 -8.68
N ILE A 129 -0.89 -8.89 -8.58
CA ILE A 129 0.28 -9.61 -8.08
C ILE A 129 0.37 -9.27 -6.60
N THR A 130 0.07 -10.26 -5.75
CA THR A 130 -0.25 -10.00 -4.34
C THR A 130 0.72 -10.59 -3.33
N GLU A 131 1.52 -11.58 -3.75
CA GLU A 131 2.38 -12.31 -2.81
C GLU A 131 3.67 -12.76 -3.50
N LEU A 132 4.78 -12.66 -2.78
CA LEU A 132 6.11 -13.08 -3.19
C LEU A 132 6.82 -13.66 -1.97
N MET A 133 7.00 -14.98 -1.96
CA MET A 133 7.51 -15.69 -0.79
C MET A 133 8.26 -16.96 -1.17
N SER A 134 9.25 -17.32 -0.38
CA SER A 134 9.82 -18.67 -0.34
C SER A 134 8.99 -19.54 0.63
N PRO A 135 8.80 -20.85 0.37
CA PRO A 135 8.13 -21.74 1.32
C PRO A 135 8.76 -21.70 2.73
N SER A 136 10.07 -21.51 2.80
CA SER A 136 10.84 -21.43 4.04
C SER A 136 10.68 -20.12 4.82
N ASP A 137 9.98 -19.11 4.28
CA ASP A 137 9.69 -17.85 5.00
C ASP A 137 8.71 -18.06 6.17
N ASN A 138 7.93 -19.14 6.13
CA ASN A 138 6.92 -19.51 7.13
C ASN A 138 7.30 -20.75 7.94
N GLU A 139 8.48 -21.33 7.72
CA GLU A 139 8.97 -22.41 8.56
C GLU A 139 9.24 -21.82 9.96
N LEU A 140 8.38 -22.13 10.93
CA LEU A 140 8.70 -21.85 12.33
C LEU A 140 9.86 -22.78 12.71
N PRO A 141 10.81 -22.33 13.55
CA PRO A 141 11.80 -23.24 14.11
C PRO A 141 11.04 -24.39 14.78
N GLU A 142 11.41 -25.63 14.46
CA GLU A 142 10.91 -26.81 15.18
C GLU A 142 11.44 -26.76 16.63
N TYR A 143 10.82 -25.92 17.47
CA TYR A 143 11.09 -25.88 18.90
C TYR A 143 10.53 -27.09 19.63
N SER A 144 9.70 -27.91 18.97
CA SER A 144 8.95 -29.02 19.56
C SER A 144 9.78 -30.28 19.86
N GLY A 145 11.12 -30.21 19.77
CA GLY A 145 12.01 -31.33 20.07
C GLY A 145 13.40 -30.98 20.59
N MET A 146 13.72 -29.69 20.78
CA MET A 146 14.98 -29.27 21.42
C MET A 146 14.78 -29.12 22.93
N ASP A 147 15.76 -29.62 23.70
CA ASP A 147 15.81 -29.39 25.15
C ASP A 147 15.96 -27.87 25.38
N PRO A 148 15.11 -27.22 26.20
CA PRO A 148 15.25 -25.79 26.51
C PRO A 148 16.65 -25.40 27.00
N ASP A 149 17.39 -26.35 27.60
CA ASP A 149 18.77 -26.16 28.05
C ASP A 149 19.81 -26.22 26.91
N ASP A 150 19.47 -26.76 25.74
CA ASP A 150 20.32 -26.83 24.54
C ASP A 150 20.14 -25.62 23.59
N VAL A 151 19.08 -24.84 23.77
CA VAL A 151 18.87 -23.59 23.02
C VAL A 151 19.57 -22.44 23.75
N SER A 152 20.85 -22.22 23.45
CA SER A 152 21.59 -21.09 24.04
C SER A 152 20.97 -19.75 23.62
N GLU A 153 21.00 -18.75 24.51
CA GLU A 153 20.58 -17.36 24.20
C GLU A 153 21.21 -16.85 22.88
N SER A 154 22.45 -17.23 22.60
CA SER A 154 23.16 -16.92 21.34
C SER A 154 22.57 -17.51 20.05
N PHE A 155 21.71 -18.54 20.14
CA PHE A 155 20.99 -19.08 18.99
C PHE A 155 19.90 -18.10 18.51
N PHE A 156 19.23 -17.43 19.44
CA PHE A 156 18.22 -16.40 19.14
C PHE A 156 18.84 -15.06 18.75
N GLU A 157 20.01 -14.73 19.31
CA GLU A 157 20.73 -13.47 19.00
C GLU A 157 21.23 -13.37 17.56
N SER A 158 21.31 -14.48 16.82
CA SER A 158 21.87 -14.53 15.45
C SER A 158 20.86 -14.86 14.35
N ASP A 159 19.57 -14.97 14.66
CA ASP A 159 18.52 -15.25 13.68
C ASP A 159 17.93 -13.95 13.12
N LEU A 160 18.23 -13.64 11.85
CA LEU A 160 17.76 -12.42 11.18
C LEU A 160 16.26 -12.46 10.84
N GLY A 161 15.67 -13.64 10.81
CA GLY A 161 14.33 -13.80 10.27
C GLY A 161 14.03 -13.10 8.97
N ASP A 162 13.02 -12.23 9.00
CA ASP A 162 12.60 -11.46 7.83
C ASP A 162 13.63 -10.41 7.42
N GLN A 163 14.55 -10.03 8.32
CA GLN A 163 15.63 -9.11 7.98
C GLN A 163 16.65 -9.74 7.01
N ARG A 164 16.65 -11.07 6.82
CA ARG A 164 17.52 -11.74 5.83
C ARG A 164 17.43 -11.12 4.43
N TYR A 165 16.24 -10.67 4.03
CA TYR A 165 15.99 -10.06 2.73
C TYR A 165 15.71 -8.55 2.80
N LEU A 166 16.06 -7.88 3.92
CA LEU A 166 15.84 -6.46 4.15
C LEU A 166 16.37 -5.56 3.01
N TYR A 167 17.58 -5.89 2.54
CA TYR A 167 18.30 -5.16 1.50
C TYR A 167 18.14 -5.76 0.10
N SER A 168 17.40 -6.86 -0.05
CA SER A 168 17.30 -7.57 -1.33
C SER A 168 16.11 -7.10 -2.13
N TYR A 169 16.37 -6.58 -3.33
CA TYR A 169 15.38 -6.14 -4.29
C TYR A 169 15.35 -7.10 -5.48
N ILE A 170 14.27 -7.87 -5.57
CA ILE A 170 14.08 -8.87 -6.63
C ILE A 170 13.88 -8.15 -7.97
N GLN A 171 14.67 -8.54 -8.96
CA GLN A 171 14.69 -7.98 -10.31
C GLN A 171 13.87 -8.85 -11.28
N LEU A 172 13.28 -8.20 -12.27
CA LEU A 172 12.70 -8.87 -13.44
C LEU A 172 13.73 -8.86 -14.57
N LEU A 173 14.34 -10.02 -14.82
CA LEU A 173 15.38 -10.18 -15.82
C LEU A 173 14.78 -10.21 -17.23
N ALA A 174 15.49 -9.63 -18.20
CA ALA A 174 15.11 -9.65 -19.61
C ALA A 174 13.64 -9.25 -19.87
N SER A 175 13.16 -8.19 -19.22
CA SER A 175 11.77 -7.73 -19.33
C SER A 175 11.34 -7.51 -20.78
N ASP A 176 12.26 -7.13 -21.67
CA ASP A 176 11.98 -6.93 -23.10
C ASP A 176 11.52 -8.20 -23.82
N ASP A 177 11.90 -9.39 -23.34
CA ASP A 177 11.54 -10.67 -23.94
C ASP A 177 10.14 -11.16 -23.51
N LEU A 178 9.50 -10.50 -22.53
CA LEU A 178 8.14 -10.85 -22.11
C LEU A 178 7.14 -10.63 -23.24
N PRO A 179 6.20 -11.58 -23.47
CA PRO A 179 5.16 -11.42 -24.47
C PRO A 179 4.15 -10.35 -24.01
N GLN A 180 3.50 -9.72 -24.99
CA GLN A 180 2.44 -8.75 -24.72
C GLN A 180 1.16 -9.49 -24.29
N VAL A 181 0.47 -8.97 -23.28
CA VAL A 181 -0.74 -9.57 -22.71
C VAL A 181 -1.92 -8.61 -22.86
N PRO A 182 -2.63 -8.62 -24.00
CA PRO A 182 -3.68 -7.65 -24.30
C PRO A 182 -4.98 -7.87 -23.54
N VAL A 183 -5.18 -9.02 -22.90
CA VAL A 183 -6.42 -9.33 -22.16
C VAL A 183 -6.48 -8.61 -20.80
N VAL A 184 -5.34 -8.17 -20.26
CA VAL A 184 -5.26 -7.47 -18.98
C VAL A 184 -5.55 -5.98 -19.18
N GLU A 185 -6.61 -5.49 -18.53
CA GLU A 185 -7.00 -4.07 -18.53
C GLU A 185 -6.68 -3.36 -17.21
N SER A 186 -6.48 -4.11 -16.12
CA SER A 186 -6.12 -3.54 -14.81
C SER A 186 -4.97 -4.30 -14.19
N LEU A 187 -3.99 -3.57 -13.65
CA LEU A 187 -2.86 -4.10 -12.90
C LEU A 187 -2.85 -3.53 -11.48
N LEU A 188 -2.75 -4.41 -10.49
CA LEU A 188 -2.40 -4.07 -9.12
C LEU A 188 -1.13 -4.85 -8.76
N VAL A 189 -0.10 -4.16 -8.34
CA VAL A 189 1.06 -4.77 -7.69
C VAL A 189 1.06 -4.29 -6.25
N THR A 190 0.84 -5.19 -5.30
CA THR A 190 0.82 -4.85 -3.88
C THR A 190 2.23 -4.73 -3.34
N GLN A 191 2.36 -4.21 -2.13
CA GLN A 191 3.56 -4.44 -1.36
C GLN A 191 3.66 -5.95 -1.05
N PHE A 192 4.87 -6.45 -1.13
CA PHE A 192 5.21 -7.83 -0.82
C PHE A 192 6.00 -7.86 0.49
N ARG A 193 5.99 -9.01 1.17
CA ARG A 193 6.92 -9.26 2.29
C ARG A 193 8.38 -9.15 1.83
N ARG A 194 8.68 -9.68 0.63
CA ARG A 194 9.99 -9.56 -0.04
C ARG A 194 9.99 -8.45 -1.07
N LYS A 195 10.94 -7.52 -1.00
CA LYS A 195 10.97 -6.34 -1.87
C LYS A 195 11.27 -6.71 -3.33
N VAL A 196 10.58 -6.07 -4.25
CA VAL A 196 10.94 -6.04 -5.68
C VAL A 196 11.58 -4.71 -6.01
N ALA A 197 12.48 -4.69 -6.98
CA ALA A 197 13.07 -3.43 -7.44
C ALA A 197 11.98 -2.47 -7.93
N HIS A 198 12.19 -1.18 -7.71
CA HIS A 198 11.15 -0.15 -7.91
C HIS A 198 10.65 -0.06 -9.36
N CYS A 199 11.47 -0.48 -10.32
CA CYS A 199 11.13 -0.52 -11.74
C CYS A 199 10.26 -1.73 -12.15
N VAL A 200 10.26 -2.82 -11.40
CA VAL A 200 9.59 -4.08 -11.78
C VAL A 200 8.09 -3.90 -12.08
N PRO A 201 7.30 -3.19 -11.26
CA PRO A 201 5.88 -2.99 -11.56
C PRO A 201 5.64 -2.26 -12.90
N LEU A 202 6.54 -1.34 -13.29
CA LEU A 202 6.48 -0.62 -14.57
C LEU A 202 6.96 -1.47 -15.75
N GLN A 203 7.93 -2.36 -15.53
CA GLN A 203 8.35 -3.34 -16.54
C GLN A 203 7.21 -4.30 -16.89
N ILE A 204 6.47 -4.76 -15.88
CA ILE A 204 5.26 -5.58 -16.04
C ILE A 204 4.20 -4.78 -16.79
N ALA A 205 3.91 -3.54 -16.36
CA ALA A 205 2.92 -2.67 -17.00
C ALA A 205 3.23 -2.38 -18.48
N ALA A 206 4.51 -2.29 -18.87
CA ALA A 206 4.94 -2.04 -20.25
C ALA A 206 4.54 -3.14 -21.26
N LYS A 207 4.11 -4.30 -20.76
CA LYS A 207 3.69 -5.45 -21.58
C LYS A 207 2.17 -5.64 -21.63
N LEU A 208 1.42 -4.67 -21.11
CA LEU A 208 -0.04 -4.70 -21.02
C LEU A 208 -0.59 -3.60 -21.95
N PRO A 209 -0.75 -3.86 -23.27
CA PRO A 209 -1.02 -2.80 -24.24
C PRO A 209 -2.42 -2.18 -24.09
N ASN A 210 -3.34 -2.88 -23.43
CA ASN A 210 -4.72 -2.42 -23.18
C ASN A 210 -4.93 -1.95 -21.73
N LEU A 211 -3.86 -1.65 -21.00
CA LEU A 211 -3.91 -1.23 -19.60
C LEU A 211 -4.68 0.09 -19.44
N ARG A 212 -5.76 0.04 -18.67
CA ARG A 212 -6.63 1.17 -18.33
C ARG A 212 -6.47 1.63 -16.90
N SER A 213 -6.11 0.74 -15.99
CA SER A 213 -5.91 1.05 -14.58
C SER A 213 -4.62 0.40 -14.09
N ALA A 214 -3.77 1.16 -13.41
CA ALA A 214 -2.54 0.65 -12.82
C ALA A 214 -2.37 1.24 -11.41
N THR A 215 -2.26 0.37 -10.41
CA THR A 215 -1.94 0.74 -9.02
C THR A 215 -0.68 -0.01 -8.63
N LEU A 216 0.42 0.72 -8.47
CA LEU A 216 1.75 0.16 -8.27
C LEU A 216 2.25 0.57 -6.88
N LEU A 217 2.40 -0.40 -5.98
CA LEU A 217 2.96 -0.20 -4.66
C LEU A 217 4.43 -0.63 -4.68
N VAL A 218 5.30 0.20 -4.13
CA VAL A 218 6.76 0.02 -4.12
C VAL A 218 7.29 0.38 -2.74
N ASP A 219 8.26 -0.39 -2.23
CA ASP A 219 8.89 -0.15 -0.92
C ASP A 219 10.06 0.87 -1.04
N ASP A 220 9.93 2.06 -0.45
CA ASP A 220 10.95 3.13 -0.42
C ASP A 220 11.48 3.36 1.02
N MET A 221 11.68 2.25 1.75
CA MET A 221 12.10 2.19 3.16
C MET A 221 13.63 2.24 3.38
N GLU A 222 14.44 2.28 2.32
CA GLU A 222 15.90 2.18 2.45
C GLU A 222 16.54 3.49 2.95
N ASP A 223 16.85 3.54 4.25
CA ASP A 223 17.39 4.74 4.89
C ASP A 223 18.85 4.65 5.31
N ARG A 224 19.35 3.42 5.46
CA ARG A 224 20.72 3.16 5.89
C ARG A 224 21.71 3.23 4.74
N TYR A 225 21.30 2.80 3.54
CA TYR A 225 22.11 2.78 2.32
C TYR A 225 21.55 3.73 1.24
N PRO A 226 21.81 5.05 1.34
CA PRO A 226 21.31 6.04 0.39
C PRO A 226 21.65 5.76 -1.08
N LEU A 227 22.77 5.08 -1.35
CA LEU A 227 23.17 4.75 -2.71
C LEU A 227 22.23 3.71 -3.35
N LEU A 228 21.88 2.64 -2.62
CA LEU A 228 20.91 1.65 -3.07
C LEU A 228 19.53 2.29 -3.30
N ARG A 229 19.10 3.16 -2.38
CA ARG A 229 17.88 3.94 -2.57
C ARG A 229 17.95 4.80 -3.83
N ALA A 230 19.07 5.50 -4.05
CA ALA A 230 19.24 6.36 -5.22
C ALA A 230 19.20 5.57 -6.53
N GLU A 231 19.83 4.40 -6.60
CA GLU A 231 19.78 3.50 -7.76
C GLU A 231 18.35 3.06 -8.07
N ASN A 232 17.60 2.64 -7.04
CA ASN A 232 16.20 2.27 -7.17
C ASN A 232 15.33 3.44 -7.66
N ARG A 233 15.54 4.66 -7.12
CA ARG A 233 14.85 5.90 -7.52
C ARG A 233 15.19 6.31 -8.96
N GLU A 234 16.43 6.16 -9.40
CA GLU A 234 16.85 6.42 -10.77
C GLU A 234 16.23 5.40 -11.75
N ALA A 235 16.21 4.12 -11.36
CA ALA A 235 15.62 3.06 -12.16
C ALA A 235 14.12 3.29 -12.37
N ILE A 236 13.33 3.54 -11.32
CA ILE A 236 11.90 3.83 -11.46
C ILE A 236 11.65 5.11 -12.26
N THR A 237 12.48 6.14 -12.07
CA THR A 237 12.39 7.38 -12.87
C THR A 237 12.52 7.10 -14.36
N THR A 238 13.52 6.30 -14.74
CA THR A 238 13.76 5.91 -16.14
C THR A 238 12.58 5.14 -16.71
N TRP A 239 12.04 4.17 -15.97
CA TRP A 239 10.89 3.38 -16.41
C TRP A 239 9.59 4.17 -16.47
N VAL A 240 9.38 5.17 -15.60
CA VAL A 240 8.23 6.10 -15.73
C VAL A 240 8.32 6.88 -17.03
N GLN A 241 9.51 7.31 -17.44
CA GLN A 241 9.70 8.05 -18.70
C GLN A 241 9.47 7.19 -19.93
N GLN A 242 9.76 5.89 -19.85
CA GLN A 242 9.64 4.97 -20.98
C GLN A 242 8.23 4.37 -21.10
N THR A 243 7.66 3.87 -20.00
CA THR A 243 6.42 3.09 -20.02
C THR A 243 5.19 3.98 -20.11
N ILE A 244 5.06 4.96 -19.20
CA ILE A 244 3.80 5.68 -19.00
C ILE A 244 3.35 6.46 -20.26
N PRO A 245 4.22 7.15 -21.03
CA PRO A 245 3.79 7.85 -22.25
C PRO A 245 3.23 6.92 -23.33
N THR A 246 3.57 5.62 -23.30
CA THR A 246 3.08 4.63 -24.26
C THR A 246 1.74 4.00 -23.87
N ALA A 247 1.31 4.16 -22.62
CA ALA A 247 0.05 3.63 -22.10
C ALA A 247 -1.13 4.55 -22.47
N THR A 248 -1.46 4.66 -23.75
CA THR A 248 -2.45 5.63 -24.25
C THR A 248 -3.88 5.39 -23.76
N GLU A 249 -4.21 4.14 -23.41
CA GLU A 249 -5.52 3.73 -22.88
C GLU A 249 -5.66 3.95 -21.36
N LEU A 250 -4.59 4.37 -20.68
CA LEU A 250 -4.56 4.54 -19.24
C LEU A 250 -5.53 5.63 -18.78
N ARG A 251 -6.40 5.26 -17.84
CA ARG A 251 -7.45 6.11 -17.24
C ARG A 251 -7.15 6.42 -15.79
N ASP A 252 -6.62 5.45 -15.07
CA ASP A 252 -6.36 5.54 -13.64
C ASP A 252 -4.93 5.08 -13.38
N PHE A 253 -4.10 5.98 -12.84
CA PHE A 253 -2.70 5.69 -12.53
C PHE A 253 -2.42 6.05 -11.08
N GLY A 254 -1.94 5.07 -10.32
CA GLY A 254 -1.52 5.21 -8.94
C GLY A 254 -0.11 4.67 -8.75
N LEU A 255 0.78 5.49 -8.21
CA LEU A 255 2.13 5.08 -7.81
C LEU A 255 2.34 5.41 -6.32
N PHE A 256 2.51 4.38 -5.51
CA PHE A 256 2.60 4.49 -4.06
C PHE A 256 3.96 3.98 -3.61
N LEU A 257 4.86 4.89 -3.28
CA LEU A 257 6.13 4.57 -2.67
C LEU A 257 5.92 4.56 -1.16
N ASN A 258 5.81 3.37 -0.58
CA ASN A 258 5.58 3.22 0.84
C ASN A 258 6.85 3.55 1.63
N ARG A 259 6.66 4.29 2.71
CA ARG A 259 7.64 4.67 3.72
C ARG A 259 6.92 4.71 5.06
N GLU A 260 7.54 4.25 6.14
CA GLU A 260 7.06 4.53 7.48
C GLU A 260 7.19 6.03 7.75
N GLU A 261 6.08 6.67 8.09
CA GLU A 261 5.98 8.13 8.22
C GLU A 261 6.87 8.70 9.33
N ASP A 262 7.25 7.86 10.31
CA ASP A 262 8.13 8.20 11.44
C ASP A 262 9.62 7.96 11.15
N SER A 263 9.96 7.45 9.96
CA SER A 263 11.34 7.25 9.55
C SER A 263 12.06 8.60 9.36
N PHE A 264 13.39 8.59 9.53
CA PHE A 264 14.34 9.67 9.28
C PHE A 264 14.09 10.39 7.94
N ALA A 265 14.70 11.56 7.75
CA ALA A 265 14.56 12.26 6.47
C ALA A 265 15.00 11.34 5.33
N ALA A 266 14.20 11.25 4.27
CA ALA A 266 14.60 10.57 3.04
C ALA A 266 15.93 11.14 2.55
N ARG A 267 16.93 10.27 2.41
CA ARG A 267 18.29 10.63 2.05
C ARG A 267 18.61 10.14 0.65
N LEU A 268 19.28 11.01 -0.10
CA LEU A 268 20.04 10.70 -1.30
C LEU A 268 21.49 11.12 -1.08
N PRO A 269 22.45 10.44 -1.74
CA PRO A 269 23.85 10.85 -1.71
C PRO A 269 24.02 12.32 -2.11
N ASN A 270 24.98 13.01 -1.48
CA ASN A 270 25.21 14.44 -1.70
C ASN A 270 25.41 14.76 -3.20
N GLY A 271 24.61 15.69 -3.72
CA GLY A 271 24.70 16.14 -5.11
C GLY A 271 23.86 15.32 -6.10
N MET A 272 23.22 14.24 -5.68
CA MET A 272 22.23 13.55 -6.50
C MET A 272 20.90 14.30 -6.47
N ALA A 273 20.28 14.45 -7.65
CA ALA A 273 18.97 15.04 -7.80
C ALA A 273 17.93 13.95 -8.00
N ASP A 274 16.79 14.08 -7.33
CA ASP A 274 15.64 13.23 -7.55
C ASP A 274 14.80 13.79 -8.70
N HIS A 275 14.66 13.00 -9.77
CA HIS A 275 13.92 13.40 -10.96
C HIS A 275 12.57 12.69 -11.11
N LEU A 276 12.15 11.90 -10.12
CA LEU A 276 10.92 11.12 -10.23
C LEU A 276 9.70 12.03 -10.35
N CYS A 277 9.58 13.06 -9.51
CA CYS A 277 8.46 13.99 -9.51
C CYS A 277 8.27 14.68 -10.87
N SER A 278 9.34 15.24 -11.45
CA SER A 278 9.30 15.85 -12.78
C SER A 278 8.93 14.83 -13.87
N SER A 279 9.43 13.60 -13.75
CA SER A 279 9.19 12.54 -14.74
C SER A 279 7.76 12.05 -14.73
N ILE A 280 7.14 11.90 -13.55
CA ILE A 280 5.72 11.56 -13.42
C ILE A 280 4.87 12.63 -14.08
N ARG A 281 5.13 13.91 -13.79
CA ARG A 281 4.42 15.03 -14.42
C ARG A 281 4.55 14.97 -15.93
N GLU A 282 5.77 14.89 -16.45
CA GLU A 282 6.05 14.91 -17.89
C GLU A 282 5.44 13.71 -18.61
N SER A 283 5.54 12.52 -18.03
CA SER A 283 5.00 11.30 -18.62
C SER A 283 3.48 11.23 -18.63
N THR A 284 2.81 11.84 -17.64
CA THR A 284 1.34 11.79 -17.50
C THR A 284 0.64 13.02 -18.10
N ALA A 285 1.35 14.12 -18.32
CA ALA A 285 0.82 15.43 -18.71
C ALA A 285 -0.13 15.38 -19.93
N HIS A 286 0.17 14.52 -20.90
CA HIS A 286 -0.49 14.50 -22.20
C HIS A 286 -1.25 13.20 -22.48
N LEU A 287 -1.47 12.35 -21.47
CA LEU A 287 -2.25 11.13 -21.64
C LEU A 287 -3.71 11.46 -21.98
N PRO A 288 -4.25 10.96 -23.10
CA PRO A 288 -5.54 11.39 -23.63
C PRO A 288 -6.72 10.91 -22.80
N HIS A 289 -6.58 9.80 -22.07
CA HIS A 289 -7.67 9.16 -21.34
C HIS A 289 -7.52 9.19 -19.82
N LEU A 290 -6.42 9.77 -19.31
CA LEU A 290 -6.14 9.85 -17.88
C LEU A 290 -7.17 10.73 -17.16
N LYS A 291 -7.88 10.13 -16.21
CA LYS A 291 -8.93 10.73 -15.37
C LYS A 291 -8.52 10.79 -13.90
N SER A 292 -7.74 9.82 -13.42
CA SER A 292 -7.28 9.76 -12.04
C SER A 292 -5.76 9.61 -11.99
N LEU A 293 -5.12 10.43 -11.16
CA LEU A 293 -3.70 10.35 -10.86
C LEU A 293 -3.55 10.35 -9.33
N ALA A 294 -3.00 9.27 -8.80
CA ALA A 294 -2.66 9.12 -7.39
C ALA A 294 -1.16 8.96 -7.22
N PHE A 295 -0.58 9.64 -6.25
CA PHE A 295 0.83 9.50 -5.89
C PHE A 295 0.98 9.50 -4.37
N CYS A 296 1.71 8.51 -3.84
CA CYS A 296 2.17 8.53 -2.46
C CYS A 296 3.70 8.46 -2.44
N GLY A 297 4.37 9.34 -1.69
CA GLY A 297 5.83 9.30 -1.60
C GLY A 297 6.49 10.61 -1.18
N THR A 298 7.83 10.66 -1.27
CA THR A 298 8.56 11.93 -1.15
C THR A 298 8.34 12.79 -2.40
N ILE A 299 7.92 14.04 -2.20
CA ILE A 299 7.64 14.98 -3.30
C ILE A 299 8.44 16.26 -3.21
N ASP A 300 8.50 16.95 -4.35
CA ASP A 300 8.81 18.36 -4.43
C ASP A 300 7.91 19.07 -5.46
N LYS A 301 8.03 20.40 -5.53
CA LYS A 301 7.21 21.26 -6.41
C LYS A 301 7.28 20.89 -7.90
N SER A 302 8.31 20.17 -8.35
CA SER A 302 8.44 19.71 -9.72
C SER A 302 7.39 18.67 -10.11
N LEU A 303 6.74 18.01 -9.16
CA LEU A 303 5.59 17.15 -9.45
C LEU A 303 4.45 17.93 -10.12
N PHE A 304 4.28 19.20 -9.73
CA PHE A 304 3.13 20.01 -10.14
C PHE A 304 3.48 21.06 -11.19
N TRP A 305 4.65 21.70 -11.09
CA TRP A 305 4.97 22.84 -11.92
C TRP A 305 6.40 22.79 -12.46
N PRO A 306 6.63 23.09 -13.76
CA PRO A 306 7.96 23.14 -14.32
C PRO A 306 8.84 24.13 -13.58
N GLY A 307 10.09 23.73 -13.34
CA GLY A 307 11.12 24.66 -12.86
C GLY A 307 11.35 25.78 -13.89
N PRO A 308 12.00 26.88 -13.50
CA PRO A 308 12.26 28.02 -14.39
C PRO A 308 13.06 27.67 -15.65
N SER A 309 13.75 26.52 -15.66
CA SER A 309 14.50 25.98 -16.80
C SER A 309 13.68 25.13 -17.77
N CYS A 310 12.44 24.75 -17.43
CA CYS A 310 11.62 23.82 -18.21
C CYS A 310 10.49 24.55 -18.96
N SER A 311 10.35 24.23 -20.25
CA SER A 311 9.54 24.96 -21.25
C SER A 311 8.08 24.51 -21.36
N LEU A 312 7.55 23.78 -20.37
CA LEU A 312 6.14 23.37 -20.36
C LEU A 312 5.24 24.59 -20.14
N VAL A 313 4.92 25.25 -21.25
CA VAL A 313 4.04 26.42 -21.38
C VAL A 313 2.69 26.01 -22.00
N ALA A 314 2.44 24.71 -22.22
CA ALA A 314 1.18 24.18 -22.72
C ALA A 314 0.29 23.63 -21.58
N PRO A 315 -1.05 23.70 -21.72
CA PRO A 315 -1.97 23.12 -20.74
C PRO A 315 -1.80 21.59 -20.68
N PHE A 316 -1.60 21.05 -19.48
CA PHE A 316 -1.40 19.61 -19.20
C PHE A 316 -2.53 19.07 -18.32
N TRP A 317 -2.69 17.74 -18.27
CA TRP A 317 -3.74 17.05 -17.51
C TRP A 317 -5.17 17.52 -17.85
N GLN A 318 -5.45 17.70 -19.14
CA GLN A 318 -6.71 18.29 -19.62
C GLN A 318 -7.96 17.43 -19.32
N ASN A 319 -7.78 16.11 -19.18
CA ASN A 319 -8.87 15.18 -18.89
C ASN A 319 -8.91 14.73 -17.43
N LEU A 320 -7.95 15.17 -16.62
CA LEU A 320 -7.83 14.76 -15.22
C LEU A 320 -9.01 15.29 -14.41
N GLN A 321 -9.63 14.39 -13.66
CA GLN A 321 -10.79 14.62 -12.80
C GLN A 321 -10.42 14.51 -11.32
N THR A 322 -9.45 13.67 -11.01
CA THR A 322 -9.02 13.38 -9.64
C THR A 322 -7.50 13.44 -9.58
N LEU A 323 -6.97 14.24 -8.65
CA LEU A 323 -5.55 14.30 -8.31
C LEU A 323 -5.38 14.05 -6.81
N GLU A 324 -4.74 12.96 -6.45
CA GLU A 324 -4.55 12.54 -5.05
C GLU A 324 -3.05 12.47 -4.79
N VAL A 325 -2.55 13.32 -3.90
CA VAL A 325 -1.13 13.33 -3.55
C VAL A 325 -0.96 13.27 -2.06
N ASP A 326 -0.41 12.14 -1.63
CA ASP A 326 -0.03 11.85 -0.26
C ASP A 326 1.48 11.95 -0.16
N PHE A 327 1.98 12.91 0.61
CA PHE A 327 3.41 13.12 0.70
C PHE A 327 3.94 12.85 2.09
N TYR A 328 5.17 12.37 2.14
CA TYR A 328 5.89 12.29 3.40
C TYR A 328 6.36 13.68 3.83
N ALA A 329 6.40 13.91 5.14
CA ALA A 329 6.96 15.15 5.69
C ALA A 329 8.42 15.36 5.28
N SER A 330 9.13 14.29 4.89
CA SER A 330 10.47 14.33 4.32
C SER A 330 10.49 14.68 2.83
N ARG A 331 11.55 15.35 2.38
CA ARG A 331 11.71 15.85 1.00
C ARG A 331 12.54 14.91 0.15
N SER A 332 12.27 14.91 -1.15
CA SER A 332 13.09 14.21 -2.16
C SER A 332 14.55 14.71 -2.19
N SER A 333 14.78 16.00 -1.94
CA SER A 333 16.10 16.65 -1.96
C SER A 333 16.79 16.71 -0.59
N ASN A 334 16.55 15.73 0.28
CA ASN A 334 16.96 15.69 1.69
C ASN A 334 16.24 16.70 2.60
N GLY A 335 16.02 16.34 3.86
CA GLY A 335 15.42 17.20 4.91
C GLY A 335 13.90 17.12 4.99
N TRP A 336 13.27 18.11 5.63
CA TRP A 336 11.87 18.08 6.06
C TRP A 336 11.09 19.33 5.62
N TYR A 337 9.77 19.17 5.43
CA TYR A 337 8.83 20.27 5.24
C TYR A 337 8.39 20.94 6.55
N PHE A 338 8.55 20.24 7.67
CA PHE A 338 8.15 20.71 8.99
C PHE A 338 9.36 20.77 9.91
N SER A 339 9.40 21.81 10.73
CA SER A 339 10.26 21.91 11.90
C SER A 339 9.62 21.17 13.09
N GLY A 340 10.38 20.82 14.13
CA GLY A 340 9.87 20.02 15.26
C GLY A 340 9.95 18.51 15.03
N LEU A 341 9.84 18.02 13.79
CA LEU A 341 10.12 16.62 13.39
C LEU A 341 11.62 16.26 13.44
N ARG A 342 12.44 17.05 14.11
CA ARG A 342 13.87 16.79 14.21
C ARG A 342 14.04 15.69 15.25
N THR A 343 14.57 14.54 14.84
CA THR A 343 15.43 13.79 15.75
C THR A 343 16.50 14.77 16.25
N SER A 344 16.57 14.97 17.57
CA SER A 344 17.50 15.92 18.18
C SER A 344 18.89 15.71 17.57
N PRO A 345 19.61 16.78 17.18
CA PRO A 345 21.01 16.68 16.79
C PRO A 345 21.84 15.95 17.84
N GLU A 346 21.45 15.93 19.12
CA GLU A 346 22.15 15.20 20.19
C GLU A 346 21.99 13.67 20.09
N VAL A 347 20.91 13.18 19.47
CA VAL A 347 20.73 11.75 19.11
C VAL A 347 21.56 11.41 17.85
N LEU A 348 21.82 12.40 16.99
CA LEU A 348 22.63 12.28 15.77
C LEU A 348 24.14 12.56 15.99
N ASP A 349 24.52 13.34 17.01
CA ASP A 349 25.91 13.70 17.35
C ASP A 349 26.66 12.53 18.03
N GLY A 350 25.92 11.52 18.51
CA GLY A 350 26.47 10.25 19.00
C GLY A 350 26.47 9.11 17.97
N THR A 351 25.77 9.25 16.84
CA THR A 351 25.58 8.19 15.81
C THR A 351 26.18 8.47 14.41
N PRO A 352 27.31 9.19 14.23
CA PRO A 352 28.00 9.23 12.93
C PRO A 352 28.46 7.85 12.42
N GLU A 353 28.64 6.86 13.30
CA GLU A 353 29.19 5.55 12.95
C GLU A 353 28.13 4.55 12.44
N LEU A 354 26.83 4.77 12.70
CA LEU A 354 25.76 3.82 12.36
C LEU A 354 25.07 4.07 11.00
N ILE A 355 25.22 5.27 10.43
CA ILE A 355 24.74 5.53 9.07
C ILE A 355 25.85 5.11 8.12
N ALA A 356 25.56 4.15 7.25
CA ALA A 356 26.51 3.69 6.27
C ALA A 356 27.02 4.89 5.43
N ALA A 357 28.33 4.93 5.18
CA ALA A 357 28.92 5.99 4.37
C ALA A 357 28.14 6.14 3.06
N SER A 358 28.06 7.34 2.48
CA SER A 358 27.28 7.57 1.24
C SER A 358 27.71 6.72 0.04
N SER A 359 28.82 5.98 0.16
CA SER A 359 29.39 5.08 -0.84
C SER A 359 29.43 3.59 -0.43
N SER A 360 28.96 3.21 0.76
CA SER A 360 28.95 1.80 1.18
C SER A 360 27.73 1.07 0.63
N MET A 361 27.94 -0.19 0.22
CA MET A 361 26.87 -1.11 -0.16
C MET A 361 26.34 -1.88 1.04
N PRO A 362 25.09 -2.39 1.00
CA PRO A 362 24.55 -3.21 2.07
C PRO A 362 25.27 -4.55 2.22
N PRO A 363 25.15 -5.20 3.40
CA PRO A 363 25.53 -6.59 3.59
C PRO A 363 24.99 -7.49 2.48
N GLY A 364 25.84 -8.40 1.98
CA GLY A 364 25.50 -9.31 0.89
C GLY A 364 25.66 -8.72 -0.53
N TYR A 365 25.98 -7.43 -0.70
CA TYR A 365 26.28 -6.82 -2.00
C TYR A 365 27.78 -6.76 -2.34
N ALA A 366 28.66 -6.89 -1.35
CA ALA A 366 30.11 -6.84 -1.55
C ALA A 366 30.69 -8.25 -1.85
N ASP A 367 31.72 -8.29 -2.70
CA ASP A 367 32.42 -9.52 -3.19
C ASP A 367 33.89 -9.56 -2.69
N ASP A 368 34.16 -8.96 -1.54
CA ASP A 368 35.51 -8.65 -1.07
C ASP A 368 36.03 -9.57 0.05
N GLY A 369 35.26 -10.55 0.50
CA GLY A 369 35.73 -11.50 1.52
C GLY A 369 36.04 -10.85 2.88
N GLU A 370 35.70 -9.57 3.04
CA GLU A 370 35.54 -8.92 4.35
C GLU A 370 34.30 -9.56 5.01
N PRO A 371 34.37 -9.95 6.29
CA PRO A 371 33.18 -10.37 7.00
C PRO A 371 32.17 -9.20 6.94
N PRO A 372 30.88 -9.48 6.69
CA PRO A 372 29.86 -8.44 6.83
C PRO A 372 29.99 -7.78 8.22
N PRO A 373 29.56 -6.52 8.39
CA PRO A 373 29.42 -5.96 9.73
C PRO A 373 28.72 -6.99 10.61
N GLU A 374 29.18 -7.14 11.85
CA GLU A 374 28.65 -8.15 12.76
C GLU A 374 27.12 -7.98 12.79
N VAL A 375 26.36 -9.07 12.66
CA VAL A 375 24.89 -9.05 12.63
C VAL A 375 24.33 -8.23 13.80
N GLU A 376 25.06 -8.17 14.92
CA GLU A 376 24.80 -7.32 16.07
C GLU A 376 24.80 -5.81 15.77
N GLU A 377 25.73 -5.26 14.96
CA GLU A 377 25.74 -3.84 14.56
C GLU A 377 24.55 -3.49 13.65
N GLU A 378 24.08 -4.44 12.85
CA GLU A 378 22.89 -4.27 12.01
C GLU A 378 21.61 -4.31 12.85
N LEU A 379 21.49 -5.31 13.73
CA LEU A 379 20.40 -5.44 14.69
C LEU A 379 20.36 -4.26 15.68
N ASP A 380 21.50 -3.71 16.07
CA ASP A 380 21.56 -2.53 16.94
C ASP A 380 21.05 -1.28 16.26
N PHE A 381 21.29 -1.11 14.96
CA PHE A 381 20.64 -0.05 14.20
C PHE A 381 19.13 -0.27 14.10
N ASP A 382 18.67 -1.46 13.75
CA ASP A 382 17.23 -1.73 13.62
C ASP A 382 16.51 -1.57 14.97
N ARG A 383 17.09 -2.09 16.06
CA ARG A 383 16.62 -1.84 17.43
C ARG A 383 16.67 -0.35 17.74
N PHE A 384 17.77 0.34 17.44
CA PHE A 384 17.86 1.78 17.64
C PHE A 384 16.78 2.52 16.86
N MET A 385 16.47 2.13 15.62
CA MET A 385 15.41 2.72 14.81
C MET A 385 14.03 2.47 15.42
N GLU A 386 13.78 1.26 15.92
CA GLU A 386 12.55 0.89 16.63
C GLU A 386 12.37 1.68 17.94
N TYR A 387 13.46 1.97 18.67
CA TYR A 387 13.42 2.75 19.91
C TYR A 387 13.57 4.26 19.70
N ALA A 388 14.12 4.70 18.56
CA ALA A 388 14.34 6.09 18.20
C ALA A 388 13.12 6.71 17.51
N VAL A 389 11.92 6.12 17.69
CA VAL A 389 10.65 6.82 17.41
C VAL A 389 10.81 8.22 17.99
N PRO A 390 10.76 9.27 17.15
CA PRO A 390 10.99 10.61 17.62
C PRO A 390 10.04 10.84 18.79
N HIS A 391 10.58 10.98 20.00
CA HIS A 391 9.86 11.59 21.10
C HIS A 391 9.71 13.04 20.68
N CYS A 392 8.69 13.27 19.85
CA CYS A 392 8.42 14.53 19.21
C CYS A 392 7.83 15.42 20.29
N GLU A 393 8.70 15.93 21.16
CA GLU A 393 8.35 16.87 22.22
C GLU A 393 7.80 18.17 21.63
N ASP A 394 8.01 18.40 20.32
CA ASP A 394 7.60 19.57 19.55
C ASP A 394 6.58 19.29 18.44
N THR A 395 5.64 20.21 18.25
CA THR A 395 4.49 19.99 17.35
C THR A 395 5.04 20.31 15.97
N PRO A 396 4.91 19.40 14.99
CA PRO A 396 5.39 19.66 13.65
C PRO A 396 4.89 21.01 13.15
N THR A 397 5.82 21.97 12.96
CA THR A 397 5.48 23.33 12.54
C THR A 397 5.92 23.52 11.09
N PRO A 398 5.01 23.81 10.14
CA PRO A 398 5.34 23.97 8.73
C PRO A 398 6.45 25.01 8.50
N ASP A 399 7.43 24.71 7.64
CA ASP A 399 8.38 25.72 7.14
C ASP A 399 7.77 26.43 5.93
N ASP A 400 7.35 27.68 6.14
CA ASP A 400 6.72 28.53 5.11
C ASP A 400 7.56 28.62 3.82
N ASN A 401 8.90 28.59 3.91
CA ASN A 401 9.78 28.69 2.75
C ASN A 401 9.75 27.44 1.87
N LEU A 402 9.24 26.32 2.39
CA LEU A 402 9.19 25.02 1.72
C LEU A 402 7.74 24.65 1.35
N ILE A 403 6.82 24.81 2.29
CA ILE A 403 5.40 24.47 2.14
C ILE A 403 4.68 25.45 1.21
N GLU A 404 4.91 26.77 1.32
CA GLU A 404 4.20 27.70 0.43
C GLU A 404 4.54 27.49 -1.05
N PRO A 405 5.82 27.37 -1.46
CA PRO A 405 6.14 27.10 -2.86
C PRO A 405 5.58 25.78 -3.38
N LEU A 406 5.49 24.76 -2.53
CA LEU A 406 4.87 23.47 -2.87
C LEU A 406 3.37 23.64 -3.14
N LEU A 407 2.63 24.26 -2.21
CA LEU A 407 1.20 24.54 -2.36
C LEU A 407 0.91 25.48 -3.55
N GLN A 408 1.79 26.46 -3.81
CA GLN A 408 1.70 27.32 -4.99
C GLN A 408 1.84 26.52 -6.28
N ALA A 409 2.77 25.57 -6.35
CA ALA A 409 2.94 24.72 -7.53
C ALA A 409 1.70 23.83 -7.75
N PHE A 410 1.20 23.20 -6.69
CA PHE A 410 -0.03 22.41 -6.69
C PHE A 410 -1.24 23.24 -7.17
N GLY A 411 -1.46 24.41 -6.59
CA GLY A 411 -2.57 25.29 -6.95
C GLY A 411 -2.51 25.76 -8.41
N LYS A 412 -1.31 26.10 -8.91
CA LYS A 412 -1.10 26.46 -10.33
C LYS A 412 -1.41 25.28 -11.26
N ALA A 413 -1.01 24.06 -10.89
CA ALA A 413 -1.32 22.87 -11.67
C ALA A 413 -2.82 22.59 -11.71
N CYS A 414 -3.51 22.68 -10.57
CA CYS A 414 -4.96 22.50 -10.49
C CYS A 414 -5.74 23.48 -11.40
N MET A 415 -5.23 24.71 -11.57
CA MET A 415 -5.83 25.68 -12.50
C MET A 415 -5.70 25.26 -13.98
N GLN A 416 -4.75 24.40 -14.34
CA GLN A 416 -4.60 23.88 -15.70
C GLN A 416 -5.56 22.72 -16.00
N MET A 417 -6.29 22.20 -15.01
CA MET A 417 -7.14 21.01 -15.14
C MET A 417 -8.63 21.39 -15.27
N PRO A 418 -9.17 21.62 -16.49
CA PRO A 418 -10.54 22.09 -16.66
C PRO A 418 -11.61 21.06 -16.24
N ASN A 419 -11.24 19.78 -16.10
CA ASN A 419 -12.15 18.71 -15.72
C ASN A 419 -12.02 18.26 -14.26
N LEU A 420 -11.21 18.97 -13.47
CA LEU A 420 -10.94 18.64 -12.08
C LEU A 420 -12.21 18.66 -11.23
N LYS A 421 -12.52 17.51 -10.64
CA LYS A 421 -13.62 17.31 -9.70
C LYS A 421 -13.12 17.32 -8.26
N LYS A 422 -11.97 16.72 -8.01
CA LYS A 422 -11.36 16.57 -6.69
C LYS A 422 -9.85 16.69 -6.80
N ALA A 423 -9.23 17.37 -5.85
CA ALA A 423 -7.79 17.28 -5.67
C ALA A 423 -7.42 17.35 -4.20
N HIS A 424 -6.36 16.68 -3.78
CA HIS A 424 -5.78 16.89 -2.47
C HIS A 424 -4.26 16.79 -2.49
N LEU A 425 -3.65 17.51 -1.55
CA LEU A 425 -2.24 17.42 -1.22
C LEU A 425 -2.15 17.34 0.30
N VAL A 426 -1.81 16.15 0.82
CA VAL A 426 -1.90 15.84 2.24
C VAL A 426 -0.69 15.04 2.70
N THR A 427 -0.30 15.22 3.95
CA THR A 427 0.69 14.42 4.66
C THR A 427 0.11 14.06 6.02
N SER A 428 0.58 12.99 6.64
CA SER A 428 0.25 12.73 8.04
C SER A 428 1.34 13.31 8.92
N ILE A 429 0.95 13.95 10.02
CA ILE A 429 1.88 14.49 11.01
C ILE A 429 1.58 13.90 12.38
N VAL A 430 2.63 13.67 13.17
CA VAL A 430 2.51 13.28 14.57
C VAL A 430 1.85 14.42 15.37
N VAL A 431 0.87 14.09 16.20
CA VAL A 431 0.14 15.04 17.04
C VAL A 431 0.53 14.90 18.52
N LYS A 432 0.75 16.04 19.18
CA LYS A 432 1.17 16.09 20.59
C LYS A 432 0.11 15.69 21.58
N ASP A 433 -1.12 16.16 21.36
CA ASP A 433 -2.20 16.07 22.35
C ASP A 433 -2.83 14.67 22.36
N ARG A 434 -1.98 13.63 22.42
CA ARG A 434 -2.37 12.23 22.52
C ARG A 434 -3.15 12.01 23.81
N PRO A 435 -4.24 11.22 23.77
CA PRO A 435 -4.88 10.76 24.99
C PRO A 435 -3.87 9.99 25.86
N PRO A 436 -3.85 10.21 27.19
CA PRO A 436 -2.95 9.47 28.08
C PRO A 436 -3.18 7.95 28.05
N GLU A 437 -4.37 7.51 27.62
CA GLU A 437 -4.74 6.10 27.45
C GLU A 437 -4.07 5.44 26.24
N ILE A 438 -3.35 6.20 25.40
CA ILE A 438 -2.76 5.70 24.16
C ILE A 438 -1.24 5.87 24.19
N TYR A 439 -0.56 4.73 24.26
CA TYR A 439 0.89 4.68 24.36
C TYR A 439 1.60 4.98 23.02
N ASN A 440 0.98 4.63 21.89
CA ASN A 440 1.56 4.82 20.56
C ASN A 440 1.46 6.28 20.07
N ALA A 441 2.39 6.67 19.19
CA ALA A 441 2.30 7.94 18.50
C ALA A 441 0.98 8.01 17.72
N CYS A 442 0.30 9.16 17.83
CA CYS A 442 -0.91 9.43 17.06
C CYS A 442 -0.54 10.28 15.86
N GLN A 443 -1.17 10.03 14.72
CA GLN A 443 -0.99 10.81 13.49
C GLN A 443 -2.32 11.41 13.06
N ALA A 444 -2.25 12.57 12.42
CA ALA A 444 -3.41 13.25 11.83
C ALA A 444 -3.08 13.81 10.44
N ASP A 445 -4.11 13.90 9.60
CA ASP A 445 -4.02 14.53 8.29
C ASP A 445 -3.62 16.02 8.44
N TRP A 446 -2.63 16.46 7.65
CA TRP A 446 -2.29 17.85 7.42
C TRP A 446 -2.26 18.15 5.93
N GLY A 447 -3.07 19.09 5.45
CA GLY A 447 -3.08 19.43 4.03
C GLY A 447 -4.28 20.23 3.55
N VAL A 448 -4.52 20.14 2.24
CA VAL A 448 -5.55 20.88 1.53
C VAL A 448 -6.33 20.01 0.55
N TRP A 449 -7.64 20.25 0.47
CA TRP A 449 -8.55 19.59 -0.46
C TRP A 449 -9.30 20.62 -1.30
N TYR A 450 -9.38 20.38 -2.60
CA TYR A 450 -10.28 21.05 -3.54
C TYR A 450 -11.44 20.12 -3.92
N ILE A 451 -12.66 20.66 -3.93
CA ILE A 451 -13.87 19.93 -4.33
C ILE A 451 -14.71 20.81 -5.26
N ALA A 452 -14.99 20.29 -6.46
CA ALA A 452 -15.88 20.94 -7.42
C ALA A 452 -17.37 20.89 -6.97
N PRO A 453 -18.24 21.74 -7.55
CA PRO A 453 -19.66 21.71 -7.26
C PRO A 453 -20.29 20.34 -7.49
N HIS A 454 -21.28 20.01 -6.66
CA HIS A 454 -22.04 18.76 -6.67
C HIS A 454 -21.20 17.49 -6.45
N GLN A 455 -19.91 17.64 -6.13
CA GLN A 455 -19.06 16.54 -5.71
C GLN A 455 -19.07 16.46 -4.18
N ALA A 456 -18.97 15.24 -3.65
CA ALA A 456 -18.64 14.96 -2.26
C ALA A 456 -17.28 14.26 -2.23
N LEU A 457 -16.51 14.43 -1.16
CA LEU A 457 -15.44 13.47 -0.88
C LEU A 457 -16.10 12.09 -0.77
N SER A 458 -15.58 11.09 -1.48
CA SER A 458 -16.04 9.72 -1.29
C SER A 458 -15.75 9.32 0.15
N GLN A 459 -16.35 8.24 0.64
CA GLN A 459 -15.86 7.58 1.85
C GLN A 459 -14.41 7.12 1.60
N THR A 460 -13.46 8.03 1.79
CA THR A 460 -12.05 7.70 1.96
C THR A 460 -11.86 7.35 3.43
N THR A 461 -10.79 6.62 3.74
CA THR A 461 -10.34 6.32 5.11
C THR A 461 -10.04 7.59 5.94
N ARG A 462 -10.04 8.77 5.32
CA ARG A 462 -9.67 10.04 5.96
C ARG A 462 -10.77 10.66 6.79
N ALA A 463 -10.39 11.18 7.95
CA ALA A 463 -11.30 11.83 8.88
C ALA A 463 -11.97 13.09 8.28
N VAL A 464 -11.27 13.83 7.41
CA VAL A 464 -11.80 15.05 6.74
C VAL A 464 -13.12 14.82 6.03
N THR A 465 -13.33 13.61 5.48
CA THR A 465 -14.55 13.22 4.79
C THR A 465 -15.76 13.28 5.71
N SER A 466 -15.59 12.99 7.00
CA SER A 466 -16.68 13.00 7.98
C SER A 466 -17.11 14.43 8.36
N LEU A 467 -16.20 15.41 8.39
CA LEU A 467 -16.55 16.83 8.65
C LEU A 467 -17.14 17.55 7.45
N THR A 468 -16.88 17.04 6.26
CA THR A 468 -17.20 17.73 5.00
C THR A 468 -18.23 16.98 4.17
N ARG A 469 -18.95 16.04 4.81
CA ARG A 469 -20.05 15.27 4.23
C ARG A 469 -21.05 16.18 3.52
N GLY A 470 -21.49 15.70 2.36
CA GLY A 470 -22.48 16.38 1.54
C GLY A 470 -21.89 17.09 0.31
N THR A 471 -22.81 17.45 -0.58
CA THR A 471 -22.51 18.19 -1.80
C THR A 471 -22.75 19.68 -1.58
N SER A 472 -22.06 20.51 -2.35
CA SER A 472 -22.23 21.96 -2.35
C SER A 472 -22.45 22.43 -3.78
N VAL A 473 -23.30 23.44 -3.98
CA VAL A 473 -23.47 24.11 -5.29
C VAL A 473 -22.27 24.99 -5.64
N HIS A 474 -21.43 25.32 -4.66
CA HIS A 474 -20.20 26.11 -4.83
C HIS A 474 -18.96 25.22 -4.73
N ARG A 475 -17.88 25.69 -5.37
CA ARG A 475 -16.53 25.13 -5.21
C ARG A 475 -16.11 25.24 -3.75
N ARG A 476 -15.31 24.29 -3.27
CA ARG A 476 -14.81 24.26 -1.89
C ARG A 476 -13.30 24.07 -1.85
N VAL A 477 -12.67 24.78 -0.92
CA VAL A 477 -11.30 24.50 -0.46
C VAL A 477 -11.38 24.25 1.04
N ILE A 478 -10.83 23.12 1.48
CA ILE A 478 -10.78 22.71 2.87
C ILE A 478 -9.32 22.67 3.28
N TRP A 479 -9.00 23.30 4.40
CA TRP A 479 -7.67 23.31 5.01
C TRP A 479 -7.76 22.54 6.34
N ASP A 480 -6.95 21.51 6.48
CA ASP A 480 -6.69 20.85 7.76
C ASP A 480 -5.22 21.08 8.06
N VAL A 481 -4.93 22.19 8.71
CA VAL A 481 -3.55 22.72 8.81
C VAL A 481 -3.22 23.21 10.23
N GLY A 482 -4.04 22.82 11.21
CA GLY A 482 -3.94 23.32 12.59
C GLY A 482 -4.02 24.84 12.64
N ASP A 483 -3.05 25.46 13.31
CA ASP A 483 -2.94 26.92 13.45
C ASP A 483 -2.27 27.63 12.27
N TRP A 484 -1.65 26.88 11.36
CA TRP A 484 -0.99 27.47 10.19
C TRP A 484 -1.98 28.13 9.25
N ARG A 485 -1.62 29.26 8.63
CA ARG A 485 -2.49 29.96 7.67
C ARG A 485 -1.71 30.33 6.39
N PRO A 486 -2.27 30.02 5.21
CA PRO A 486 -1.64 30.37 3.95
C PRO A 486 -1.58 31.89 3.73
N SER A 487 -0.50 32.39 3.12
CA SER A 487 -0.41 33.79 2.71
C SER A 487 -1.55 34.22 1.79
N GLU A 488 -1.88 35.52 1.80
CA GLU A 488 -2.95 36.07 0.96
C GLU A 488 -2.76 35.77 -0.54
N PRO A 489 -1.55 35.85 -1.13
CA PRO A 489 -1.32 35.43 -2.51
C PRO A 489 -1.65 33.95 -2.75
N LEU A 490 -1.34 33.06 -1.80
CA LEU A 490 -1.64 31.64 -1.90
C LEU A 490 -3.15 31.38 -1.80
N ARG A 491 -3.84 32.04 -0.88
CA ARG A 491 -5.32 31.97 -0.77
C ARG A 491 -6.00 32.47 -2.05
N ALA A 492 -5.54 33.59 -2.60
CA ALA A 492 -6.04 34.13 -3.85
C ALA A 492 -5.81 33.17 -5.03
N LEU A 493 -4.68 32.45 -5.06
CA LEU A 493 -4.42 31.41 -6.05
C LEU A 493 -5.44 30.27 -5.96
N PHE A 494 -5.66 29.71 -4.77
CA PHE A 494 -6.63 28.62 -4.57
C PHE A 494 -8.06 29.04 -4.89
N ASN A 495 -8.43 30.30 -4.60
CA ASN A 495 -9.74 30.86 -4.96
C ASN A 495 -10.03 30.81 -6.46
N ARG A 496 -9.00 30.81 -7.32
CA ARG A 496 -9.13 30.77 -8.78
C ARG A 496 -9.30 29.37 -9.36
N ILE A 497 -9.04 28.30 -8.61
CA ILE A 497 -9.12 26.91 -9.10
C ILE A 497 -10.54 26.59 -9.57
N GLY A 498 -10.73 26.28 -10.86
CA GLY A 498 -12.04 25.96 -11.43
C GLY A 498 -13.01 27.15 -11.57
N GLN A 499 -12.56 28.40 -11.34
CA GLN A 499 -13.38 29.61 -11.40
C GLN A 499 -14.05 29.80 -12.78
N GLU A 500 -13.31 29.55 -13.85
CA GLU A 500 -13.81 29.73 -15.23
C GLU A 500 -15.00 28.82 -15.55
N LYS A 501 -15.02 27.61 -14.98
CA LYS A 501 -16.06 26.60 -15.23
C LYS A 501 -17.24 26.70 -14.27
N HIS A 502 -16.97 27.03 -13.00
CA HIS A 502 -17.95 26.93 -11.92
C HIS A 502 -18.34 28.28 -11.29
N GLY A 503 -17.77 29.39 -11.77
CA GLY A 503 -18.07 30.75 -11.29
C GLY A 503 -17.21 31.21 -10.12
N GLY A 504 -17.42 32.45 -9.69
CA GLY A 504 -16.54 33.19 -8.76
C GLY A 504 -16.57 32.76 -7.29
N ILE A 505 -17.64 32.10 -6.83
CA ILE A 505 -17.78 31.77 -5.40
C ILE A 505 -16.97 30.51 -5.06
N MET A 506 -16.08 30.64 -4.08
CA MET A 506 -15.33 29.54 -3.46
C MET A 506 -15.63 29.57 -1.96
N LEU A 507 -16.06 28.43 -1.41
CA LEU A 507 -16.22 28.26 0.04
C LEU A 507 -14.90 27.76 0.62
N GLU A 508 -14.24 28.62 1.37
CA GLU A 508 -13.05 28.26 2.15
C GLU A 508 -13.48 27.77 3.54
N ARG A 509 -12.94 26.64 3.99
CA ARG A 509 -13.18 26.08 5.33
C ARG A 509 -11.88 25.64 5.96
N TYR A 510 -11.73 25.92 7.24
CA TYR A 510 -10.68 25.35 8.09
C TYR A 510 -11.33 24.29 8.96
N VAL A 511 -10.70 23.13 9.05
CA VAL A 511 -11.15 22.01 9.88
C VAL A 511 -10.01 21.58 10.79
N ASP A 512 -10.36 20.82 11.82
CA ASP A 512 -9.44 20.19 12.75
C ASP A 512 -9.94 18.76 12.96
N THR A 513 -9.49 17.85 12.09
CA THR A 513 -9.98 16.47 12.12
C THR A 513 -9.46 15.70 13.32
N TRP A 514 -8.28 16.06 13.82
CA TRP A 514 -7.69 15.49 15.02
C TRP A 514 -8.62 15.66 16.22
N ASN A 515 -8.90 16.90 16.61
CA ASN A 515 -9.68 17.18 17.81
C ASN A 515 -11.17 16.83 17.65
N THR A 516 -11.70 16.92 16.43
CA THR A 516 -13.14 16.73 16.20
C THR A 516 -13.53 15.27 15.97
N ILE A 517 -12.64 14.43 15.41
CA ILE A 517 -12.97 13.05 15.01
C ILE A 517 -11.99 12.04 15.58
N LEU A 518 -10.70 12.20 15.28
CA LEU A 518 -9.72 11.14 15.53
C LEU A 518 -9.52 10.94 17.03
N LYS A 519 -9.23 12.02 17.77
CA LYS A 519 -9.00 11.96 19.22
C LYS A 519 -10.19 11.37 19.99
N PRO A 520 -11.46 11.80 19.78
CA PRO A 520 -12.60 11.17 20.44
C PRO A 520 -12.77 9.68 20.11
N ARG A 521 -12.56 9.28 18.85
CA ARG A 521 -12.66 7.87 18.43
C ARG A 521 -11.60 7.00 19.09
N LEU A 522 -10.39 7.51 19.16
CA LEU A 522 -9.25 6.86 19.79
C LEU A 522 -9.47 6.67 21.29
N ILE A 523 -9.98 7.70 22.00
CA ILE A 523 -10.38 7.58 23.41
C ILE A 523 -11.46 6.51 23.61
N GLU A 524 -12.50 6.51 22.76
CA GLU A 524 -13.58 5.53 22.83
C GLU A 524 -13.08 4.10 22.57
N ALA A 525 -12.16 3.92 21.62
CA ALA A 525 -11.54 2.63 21.35
C ALA A 525 -10.70 2.14 22.54
N ALA A 526 -9.86 3.00 23.12
CA ALA A 526 -9.05 2.66 24.30
C ALA A 526 -9.93 2.29 25.49
N ARG A 527 -11.05 2.98 25.70
CA ARG A 527 -12.03 2.63 26.75
C ARG A 527 -12.68 1.27 26.53
N ARG A 528 -13.02 0.92 25.29
CA ARG A 528 -13.59 -0.40 24.97
C ARG A 528 -12.57 -1.51 25.18
N GLU A 529 -11.33 -1.30 24.75
CA GLU A 529 -10.25 -2.26 24.96
C GLU A 529 -9.98 -2.48 26.45
N ALA A 530 -9.93 -1.40 27.24
CA ALA A 530 -9.82 -1.49 28.69
C ALA A 530 -11.00 -2.23 29.33
N ALA A 531 -12.24 -1.96 28.88
CA ALA A 531 -13.44 -2.64 29.37
C ALA A 531 -13.46 -4.15 29.01
N ASP A 532 -13.05 -4.51 27.80
CA ASP A 532 -12.93 -5.90 27.36
C ASP A 532 -11.82 -6.63 28.13
N TYR A 533 -10.69 -5.96 28.38
CA TYR A 533 -9.59 -6.50 29.16
C TYR A 533 -10.01 -6.72 30.62
N LEU A 534 -10.64 -5.73 31.26
CA LEU A 534 -11.17 -5.86 32.62
C LEU A 534 -12.29 -6.91 32.70
N GLY A 535 -13.17 -6.98 31.69
CA GLY A 535 -14.22 -8.00 31.60
C GLY A 535 -13.70 -9.43 31.40
N ARG A 536 -12.53 -9.60 30.78
CA ARG A 536 -11.85 -10.91 30.62
C ARG A 536 -10.98 -11.29 31.83
N ASN A 537 -10.39 -10.31 32.52
CA ASN A 537 -9.40 -10.54 33.59
C ASN A 537 -9.94 -10.51 35.02
N PHE A 538 -11.26 -10.50 35.21
CA PHE A 538 -11.89 -10.87 36.50
C PHE A 538 -11.63 -12.34 36.94
N LEU A 539 -10.65 -13.03 36.33
CA LEU A 539 -10.29 -14.42 36.61
C LEU A 539 -8.83 -14.63 37.02
N ASP A 540 -7.94 -13.63 37.05
CA ASP A 540 -6.58 -13.83 37.60
C ASP A 540 -6.01 -12.57 38.26
N ASP A 541 -5.99 -12.56 39.60
CA ASP A 541 -5.46 -11.48 40.45
C ASP A 541 -3.92 -11.33 40.39
N GLU A 542 -3.19 -12.33 39.85
CA GLU A 542 -1.71 -12.32 39.83
C GLU A 542 -1.11 -11.41 38.74
N TYR A 543 -1.86 -11.03 37.69
CA TYR A 543 -1.31 -10.21 36.61
C TYR A 543 -1.35 -8.69 36.89
N MET A 544 -2.23 -8.25 37.79
CA MET A 544 -2.28 -6.85 38.23
C MET A 544 -1.00 -6.45 38.97
N GLU A 545 -0.42 -7.35 39.77
CA GLU A 545 0.85 -7.11 40.47
C GLU A 545 2.03 -6.95 39.49
N PHE A 546 1.98 -7.61 38.31
CA PHE A 546 3.01 -7.48 37.27
C PHE A 546 2.94 -6.14 36.50
N MET A 547 1.73 -5.62 36.24
CA MET A 547 1.55 -4.31 35.61
C MET A 547 1.89 -3.15 36.56
N TYR A 548 1.70 -3.32 37.87
CA TYR A 548 2.03 -2.31 38.88
C TYR A 548 3.55 -2.08 39.04
N ASP A 549 4.38 -3.09 38.80
CA ASP A 549 5.83 -3.02 39.11
C ASP A 549 6.69 -2.45 37.98
N GLN A 550 6.20 -2.39 36.73
CA GLN A 550 7.02 -1.92 35.61
C GLN A 550 6.88 -0.41 35.33
N HIS A 551 5.71 0.22 35.50
CA HIS A 551 5.44 1.57 34.95
C HIS A 551 4.63 2.49 35.89
N TRP A 552 5.16 2.81 37.07
CA TRP A 552 4.54 3.76 38.01
C TRP A 552 5.32 5.08 38.11
N ASP A 553 4.70 6.19 37.66
CA ASP A 553 5.02 7.54 38.12
C ASP A 553 3.94 7.98 39.15
N PRO A 554 4.28 8.06 40.45
CA PRO A 554 3.35 8.44 41.50
C PRO A 554 2.82 9.88 41.40
N GLU A 555 3.40 10.73 40.54
CA GLU A 555 3.00 12.13 40.42
C GLU A 555 1.94 12.39 39.34
N ASN A 556 1.48 11.36 38.61
CA ASN A 556 0.41 11.51 37.61
C ASN A 556 -0.98 11.66 38.31
N PRO A 557 -1.59 12.87 38.35
CA PRO A 557 -2.78 13.12 39.16
C PRO A 557 -4.07 12.52 38.59
N TYR A 558 -4.04 11.97 37.37
CA TYR A 558 -5.25 11.59 36.62
C TYR A 558 -5.65 10.12 36.75
N PHE A 559 -4.81 9.27 37.36
CA PHE A 559 -5.13 7.84 37.52
C PHE A 559 -6.20 7.55 38.58
N MET A 560 -6.44 8.49 39.51
CA MET A 560 -7.41 8.32 40.60
C MET A 560 -8.83 8.78 40.22
N ASP A 561 -8.99 9.61 39.18
CA ASP A 561 -10.31 10.14 38.78
C ASP A 561 -11.13 9.14 37.94
N VAL A 562 -10.52 8.10 37.38
CA VAL A 562 -11.22 7.09 36.55
C VAL A 562 -11.93 6.03 37.41
N LEU A 563 -11.63 5.95 38.71
CA LEU A 563 -12.21 4.93 39.60
C LEU A 563 -13.45 5.38 40.38
N ASP A 564 -13.81 6.67 40.35
CA ASP A 564 -14.84 7.24 41.25
C ASP A 564 -16.19 7.62 40.58
N GLU A 565 -16.38 7.42 39.27
CA GLU A 565 -17.71 7.55 38.64
C GLU A 565 -18.29 6.19 38.22
N GLU A 566 -18.90 5.53 39.21
CA GLU A 566 -19.67 4.31 39.08
C GLU A 566 -20.92 4.45 38.18
N MET A 567 -21.10 3.46 37.29
CA MET A 567 -22.20 2.48 37.36
C MET A 567 -23.64 3.02 37.31
N TYR A 568 -24.37 2.70 36.22
CA TYR A 568 -25.79 2.27 36.13
C TYR A 568 -26.43 2.66 34.78
N LEU A 569 -26.62 1.69 33.88
CA LEU A 569 -27.92 1.25 33.33
C LEU A 569 -27.74 0.33 32.12
N TYR A 570 -28.40 -0.82 32.20
CA TYR A 570 -28.48 -1.88 31.20
C TYR A 570 -29.45 -1.57 30.04
N ASP A 571 -29.16 -2.24 28.90
CA ASP A 571 -30.08 -2.92 27.97
C ASP A 571 -30.49 -2.29 26.61
N VAL A 572 -30.21 -3.12 25.57
CA VAL A 572 -30.77 -3.30 24.19
C VAL A 572 -30.41 -2.28 23.09
N ASP A 573 -29.60 -2.65 22.07
CA ASP A 573 -29.97 -3.42 20.85
C ASP A 573 -28.72 -3.66 19.94
N PRO A 574 -28.56 -4.81 19.27
CA PRO A 574 -27.44 -5.09 18.36
C PRO A 574 -27.88 -5.06 16.88
N MET A 575 -27.32 -4.18 16.05
CA MET A 575 -27.33 -4.29 14.57
C MET A 575 -26.36 -3.27 13.96
N SER A 576 -25.30 -3.76 13.28
CA SER A 576 -25.07 -3.75 11.81
C SER A 576 -24.96 -2.34 11.20
N GLU A 577 -23.97 -1.96 10.40
CA GLU A 577 -23.33 -2.67 9.28
C GLU A 577 -21.88 -2.14 9.13
N TRP A 578 -20.93 -3.08 9.11
CA TRP A 578 -19.63 -2.90 8.47
C TRP A 578 -19.70 -3.67 7.16
N ASP A 579 -19.93 -2.96 6.05
CA ASP A 579 -19.57 -3.47 4.73
C ASP A 579 -18.09 -3.15 4.52
N MET A 580 -17.23 -4.02 5.04
CA MET A 580 -15.93 -4.31 4.44
C MET A 580 -15.98 -5.75 3.97
N ASP A 581 -15.69 -5.94 2.68
CA ASP A 581 -15.59 -7.23 1.98
C ASP A 581 -14.43 -8.09 2.54
N ASP A 582 -14.48 -8.45 3.82
CA ASP A 582 -13.62 -9.47 4.46
C ASP A 582 -14.37 -10.81 4.65
N GLU A 583 -15.63 -10.91 4.21
CA GLU A 583 -16.48 -12.09 4.43
C GLU A 583 -16.38 -13.19 3.36
N PHE A 584 -15.29 -13.22 2.57
CA PHE A 584 -14.99 -14.35 1.66
C PHE A 584 -13.68 -15.09 1.96
N MET A 585 -12.98 -14.76 3.05
CA MET A 585 -11.69 -15.38 3.41
C MET A 585 -11.80 -16.50 4.47
N THR A 586 -13.00 -16.95 4.83
CA THR A 586 -13.22 -18.01 5.85
C THR A 586 -13.48 -19.41 5.28
N ASN A 587 -13.56 -19.56 3.96
CA ASN A 587 -13.46 -20.87 3.32
C ASN A 587 -12.08 -20.97 2.70
N ASP A 588 -11.29 -21.93 3.17
CA ASP A 588 -10.05 -22.36 2.53
C ASP A 588 -10.32 -22.57 1.01
N PRO A 589 -9.89 -21.64 0.14
CA PRO A 589 -10.18 -21.74 -1.28
C PRO A 589 -9.52 -22.97 -1.88
N ASP A 590 -8.39 -23.41 -1.32
CA ASP A 590 -7.63 -24.57 -1.76
C ASP A 590 -8.45 -25.86 -1.55
N ALA A 591 -9.21 -25.95 -0.45
CA ALA A 591 -10.13 -27.08 -0.20
C ALA A 591 -11.29 -27.17 -1.21
N PHE A 592 -11.80 -26.03 -1.68
CA PHE A 592 -12.81 -26.01 -2.75
C PHE A 592 -12.22 -26.45 -4.11
N TRP A 593 -10.96 -26.13 -4.36
CA TRP A 593 -10.26 -26.52 -5.60
C TRP A 593 -9.96 -28.02 -5.65
N ASP A 594 -9.54 -28.61 -4.53
CA ASP A 594 -9.35 -30.06 -4.41
C ASP A 594 -10.67 -30.80 -4.72
N ASP A 595 -11.79 -30.36 -4.14
CA ASP A 595 -13.12 -30.93 -4.39
C ASP A 595 -13.60 -30.77 -5.85
N LEU A 596 -13.30 -29.64 -6.50
CA LEU A 596 -13.69 -29.38 -7.89
C LEU A 596 -12.84 -30.20 -8.88
N MET A 597 -11.55 -30.40 -8.59
CA MET A 597 -10.64 -31.22 -9.39
C MET A 597 -10.98 -32.72 -9.26
N GLU A 598 -11.39 -33.17 -8.07
CA GLU A 598 -11.92 -34.53 -7.87
C GLU A 598 -13.24 -34.77 -8.62
N ALA A 599 -14.17 -33.81 -8.61
CA ALA A 599 -15.45 -33.93 -9.30
C ALA A 599 -15.31 -34.04 -10.83
N ASN A 600 -14.26 -33.46 -11.42
CA ASN A 600 -14.04 -33.44 -12.87
C ASN A 600 -13.33 -34.70 -13.40
N ASN A 601 -12.74 -35.52 -12.50
CA ASN A 601 -12.19 -36.86 -12.81
C ASN A 601 -13.25 -37.97 -12.81
N GLY A 602 -14.50 -37.65 -12.45
CA GLY A 602 -15.64 -38.55 -12.54
C GLY A 602 -16.06 -38.81 -13.98
N SER A 603 -15.58 -39.90 -14.57
CA SER A 603 -16.07 -40.41 -15.86
C SER A 603 -17.59 -40.56 -15.88
N PHE A 604 -18.26 -39.84 -16.77
CA PHE A 604 -19.68 -40.04 -17.07
C PHE A 604 -19.90 -41.47 -17.60
N PRO A 605 -20.85 -42.26 -17.06
CA PRO A 605 -21.28 -43.47 -17.74
C PRO A 605 -22.02 -43.07 -19.02
N HIS A 606 -21.58 -43.62 -20.15
CA HIS A 606 -22.36 -43.59 -21.38
C HIS A 606 -23.66 -44.37 -21.18
N GLU A 607 -24.80 -43.68 -21.22
CA GLU A 607 -26.08 -44.22 -21.70
C GLU A 607 -26.77 -43.20 -22.61
#